data_AF-A0A7V9BHZ3-F1
#
_entry.id   AF-A0A7V9BHZ3-F1
#
_cell.length_a   1.000
_cell.length_b   1.000
_cell.length_c   1.000
_cell.angle_alpha   90.00
_cell.angle_beta   90.00
_cell.angle_gamma   90.00
#
_symmetry.space_group_name_H-M   'P 1'
#
loop_
_entity.id
_entity.type
_entity.pdbx_description
1 polymer ?
#
loop_
_entity_poly.entity_id
_entity_poly.type
_entity_poly.pdbx_seq_one_letter_code
_entity_poly.pdbx_strand_id
1 'polypeptide(L)'
;MAQTTNTPEPRGDARSSQPPITSRFLFVDVAAQRAKQLRRGALPRLESGTGPHKLERIAMEEVRTGLIDYSLPPGLESAAVRAEYQDRTHT
;
A
#
# COMPACT_ATOMS: atom_id res chain seq x y z
N MET A 1 -23.76 22.82 36.86
CA MET A 1 -24.22 21.64 36.10
C MET A 1 -23.47 21.62 34.78
N ALA A 2 -22.41 20.80 34.69
CA ALA A 2 -21.58 20.72 33.49
C ALA A 2 -22.30 19.89 32.43
N GLN A 3 -22.58 20.49 31.27
CA GLN A 3 -23.06 19.79 30.10
C GLN A 3 -21.84 19.20 29.39
N THR A 4 -21.68 17.88 29.46
CA THR A 4 -20.69 17.13 28.69
C THR A 4 -21.10 17.11 27.23
N THR A 5 -20.55 18.03 26.43
CA THR A 5 -20.67 17.98 24.97
C THR A 5 -19.76 16.87 24.46
N ASN A 6 -20.37 15.76 24.08
CA ASN A 6 -19.69 14.63 23.43
C ASN A 6 -19.32 15.06 22.00
N THR A 7 -18.10 15.58 21.84
CA THR A 7 -17.50 15.89 20.53
C THR A 7 -17.23 14.57 19.80
N PRO A 8 -17.81 14.30 18.62
CA PRO A 8 -17.40 13.15 17.84
C PRO A 8 -16.02 13.45 17.26
N GLU A 9 -15.00 12.78 17.80
CA GLU A 9 -13.66 12.68 17.21
C GLU A 9 -13.82 12.34 15.70
N PRO A 10 -13.17 13.07 14.79
CA PRO A 10 -13.16 12.69 13.39
C PRO A 10 -12.46 11.34 13.30
N ARG A 11 -13.21 10.29 12.91
CA ARG A 11 -12.62 9.00 12.57
C ARG A 11 -11.66 9.25 11.40
N GLY A 12 -10.39 9.39 11.74
CA GLY A 12 -9.32 9.59 10.78
C GLY A 12 -9.26 8.40 9.85
N ASP A 13 -9.11 8.68 8.56
CA ASP A 13 -8.46 7.78 7.59
C ASP A 13 -8.10 8.60 6.35
N ALA A 14 -7.47 9.77 6.53
CA ALA A 14 -6.58 10.29 5.50
C ALA A 14 -5.32 9.41 5.52
N ARG A 15 -5.45 8.14 5.13
CA ARG A 15 -4.31 7.23 4.96
C ARG A 15 -3.44 7.85 3.88
N SER A 16 -2.33 8.46 4.29
CA SER A 16 -1.30 8.95 3.38
C SER A 16 -0.95 7.81 2.42
N SER A 17 -1.19 8.01 1.12
CA SER A 17 -0.84 7.02 0.11
C SER A 17 0.65 6.72 0.22
N GLN A 18 1.01 5.43 0.27
CA GLN A 18 2.40 5.03 0.30
C GLN A 18 3.14 5.55 -0.93
N PRO A 19 4.43 5.90 -0.82
CA PRO A 19 5.21 6.32 -1.97
C PRO A 19 5.19 5.20 -3.04
N PRO A 20 5.23 5.57 -4.33
CA PRO A 20 5.19 4.60 -5.40
C PRO A 20 6.42 3.68 -5.35
N ILE A 21 6.19 2.38 -5.51
CA ILE A 21 7.27 1.38 -5.56
C ILE A 21 8.04 1.54 -6.88
N THR A 22 9.32 1.90 -6.81
CA THR A 22 10.20 2.06 -7.99
C THR A 22 10.77 0.73 -8.48
N SER A 23 11.02 -0.21 -7.56
CA SER A 23 11.53 -1.53 -7.89
C SER A 23 10.46 -2.39 -8.56
N ARG A 24 10.72 -2.80 -9.81
CA ARG A 24 9.81 -3.66 -10.60
C ARG A 24 9.55 -5.01 -9.91
N PHE A 25 10.56 -5.58 -9.25
CA PHE A 25 10.42 -6.85 -8.53
C PHE A 25 9.56 -6.70 -7.29
N LEU A 26 9.84 -5.68 -6.48
CA LEU A 26 9.07 -5.39 -5.27
C LEU A 26 7.59 -5.11 -5.60
N PHE A 27 7.34 -4.36 -6.67
CA PHE A 27 5.98 -4.10 -7.15
C PHE A 27 5.22 -5.41 -7.46
N VAL A 28 5.86 -6.33 -8.19
CA VAL A 28 5.26 -7.62 -8.54
C VAL A 28 5.01 -8.48 -7.30
N ASP A 29 5.95 -8.52 -6.36
CA ASP A 29 5.82 -9.31 -5.14
C ASP A 29 4.67 -8.80 -4.26
N VAL A 30 4.59 -7.48 -4.05
CA VAL A 30 3.52 -6.86 -3.27
C VAL A 30 2.16 -7.07 -3.96
N ALA A 31 2.07 -6.85 -5.27
CA ALA A 31 0.83 -7.06 -6.03
C ALA A 31 0.39 -8.55 -6.01
N ALA A 32 1.32 -9.49 -6.12
CA ALA A 32 1.02 -10.92 -6.05
C ALA A 32 0.53 -11.33 -4.65
N GLN A 33 1.15 -10.82 -3.59
CA GLN A 33 0.69 -11.04 -2.22
C GLN A 33 -0.73 -10.46 -2.02
N ARG A 34 -0.98 -9.26 -2.53
CA ARG A 34 -2.30 -8.64 -2.45
C ARG A 34 -3.35 -9.42 -3.24
N ALA A 35 -3.04 -9.88 -4.45
CA ALA A 35 -3.93 -10.75 -5.22
C ALA A 35 -4.26 -12.06 -4.47
N LYS A 36 -3.30 -12.65 -3.74
CA LYS A 36 -3.56 -13.81 -2.86
C LYS A 36 -4.54 -13.46 -1.74
N GLN A 37 -4.47 -12.27 -1.16
CA GLN A 37 -5.44 -11.81 -0.16
C GLN A 37 -6.84 -11.68 -0.77
N LEU A 38 -6.97 -11.08 -1.94
CA LEU A 38 -8.25 -10.93 -2.64
C LEU A 38 -8.88 -12.29 -2.98
N ARG A 39 -8.07 -13.25 -3.45
CA ARG A 39 -8.52 -14.63 -3.71
C ARG A 39 -9.01 -15.34 -2.44
N ARG A 40 -8.51 -14.95 -1.26
CA ARG A 40 -8.96 -15.44 0.06
C ARG A 40 -10.19 -14.70 0.59
N GLY A 41 -10.74 -13.74 -0.16
CA GLY A 41 -11.93 -12.98 0.23
C GLY A 41 -11.64 -11.65 0.92
N ALA A 42 -10.40 -11.14 0.88
CA ALA A 42 -10.15 -9.78 1.35
C ALA A 42 -10.90 -8.75 0.50
N LEU A 43 -11.41 -7.70 1.13
CA LEU A 43 -12.11 -6.61 0.44
C LEU A 43 -11.11 -5.76 -0.37
N PRO A 44 -11.42 -5.45 -1.64
CA PRO A 44 -10.73 -4.41 -2.39
C PRO A 44 -10.81 -3.05 -1.67
N ARG A 45 -9.70 -2.32 -1.67
CA ARG A 45 -9.59 -0.92 -1.23
C ARG A 45 -9.88 0.05 -2.38
N LEU A 46 -9.81 -0.42 -3.63
CA LEU A 46 -10.20 0.32 -4.81
C LEU A 46 -11.59 -0.14 -5.28
N GLU A 47 -12.46 0.81 -5.56
CA GLU A 47 -13.74 0.56 -6.24
C GLU A 47 -13.44 0.07 -7.66
N SER A 48 -13.58 -1.22 -7.90
CA SER A 48 -13.49 -1.78 -9.25
C SER A 48 -14.68 -1.27 -10.05
N GLY A 49 -14.42 -0.54 -11.14
CA GLY A 49 -15.45 -0.04 -12.06
C GLY A 49 -16.35 -1.16 -12.59
N THR A 50 -17.42 -0.77 -13.29
CA THR A 50 -18.51 -1.63 -13.77
C THR A 50 -18.02 -2.77 -14.66
N GLY A 51 -17.61 -3.89 -14.06
CA GLY A 51 -17.21 -5.11 -14.77
C GLY A 51 -16.43 -6.11 -13.91
N PRO A 52 -16.43 -7.40 -14.26
CA PRO A 52 -15.61 -8.40 -13.58
C PRO A 52 -14.13 -8.17 -13.91
N HIS A 53 -13.42 -7.48 -13.01
CA HIS A 53 -11.97 -7.31 -13.11
C HIS A 53 -11.25 -8.51 -12.48
N LYS A 54 -10.23 -9.02 -13.18
CA LYS A 54 -9.31 -10.01 -12.62
C LYS A 54 -8.68 -9.45 -11.34
N LEU A 55 -8.62 -10.26 -10.28
CA LEU A 55 -8.14 -9.83 -8.96
C LEU A 55 -6.69 -9.33 -9.01
N GLU A 56 -5.87 -9.85 -9.93
CA GLU A 56 -4.51 -9.38 -10.16
C GLU A 56 -4.48 -7.92 -10.61
N ARG A 57 -5.44 -7.51 -11.45
CA ARG A 57 -5.52 -6.14 -11.95
C ARG A 57 -5.87 -5.17 -10.82
N ILE A 58 -6.85 -5.52 -9.98
CA ILE A 58 -7.23 -4.75 -8.80
C ILE A 58 -6.01 -4.59 -7.88
N ALA A 59 -5.30 -5.69 -7.60
CA ALA A 59 -4.10 -5.65 -6.77
C ALA A 59 -2.99 -4.74 -7.34
N MET A 60 -2.74 -4.79 -8.65
CA MET A 60 -1.76 -3.91 -9.29
C MET A 60 -2.17 -2.43 -9.22
N GLU A 61 -3.47 -2.13 -9.36
CA GLU A 61 -3.99 -0.76 -9.27
C GLU A 61 -3.93 -0.24 -7.83
N GLU A 62 -4.25 -1.06 -6.83
CA GLU A 62 -4.10 -0.70 -5.41
C GLU A 62 -2.63 -0.42 -5.04
N VAL A 63 -1.68 -1.22 -5.54
CA VAL A 63 -0.25 -1.00 -5.30
C VAL A 63 0.23 0.27 -6.02
N ARG A 64 -0.23 0.52 -7.25
CA ARG A 64 0.13 1.72 -8.02
C ARG A 64 -0.37 3.01 -7.36
N THR A 65 -1.57 2.98 -6.78
CA THR A 65 -2.17 4.13 -6.07
C THR A 65 -1.63 4.27 -4.64
N GLY A 66 -0.75 3.36 -4.18
CA GLY A 66 -0.17 3.43 -2.84
C GLY A 66 -1.17 3.11 -1.73
N LEU A 67 -2.23 2.35 -2.04
CA LEU A 67 -3.26 1.96 -1.07
C LEU A 67 -2.87 0.74 -0.23
N ILE A 68 -1.72 0.12 -0.50
CA ILE A 68 -1.25 -1.10 0.17
C ILE A 68 -0.02 -0.79 1.01
N ASP A 69 -0.15 -1.05 2.30
CA ASP A 69 0.96 -1.01 3.26
C ASP A 69 1.73 -2.33 3.19
N TYR A 70 3.06 -2.26 3.12
CA TYR A 70 3.94 -3.41 3.14
C TYR A 70 5.17 -3.12 3.99
N SER A 71 5.75 -4.18 4.56
CA SER A 71 7.00 -4.12 5.33
C SER A 71 7.93 -5.20 4.81
N LEU A 72 9.22 -4.92 4.69
CA LEU A 72 10.17 -5.94 4.27
C LEU A 72 10.66 -6.74 5.48
N PRO A 73 10.99 -8.03 5.30
CA PRO A 73 11.65 -8.81 6.33
C PRO A 73 12.99 -8.17 6.76
N PRO A 74 13.43 -8.41 8.01
CA PRO A 74 14.73 -7.96 8.47
C PRO A 74 15.84 -8.50 7.56
N GLY A 75 16.69 -7.59 7.06
CA GLY A 75 17.78 -7.88 6.11
C GLY A 75 17.52 -7.46 4.66
N LEU A 76 16.27 -7.32 4.25
CA LEU A 76 15.91 -6.80 2.90
C LEU A 76 15.74 -5.27 2.90
N GLU A 77 15.29 -4.70 4.03
CA GLU A 77 15.31 -3.27 4.31
C GLU A 77 16.70 -2.67 4.02
N SER A 78 17.76 -3.34 4.49
CA SER A 78 19.15 -2.90 4.39
C SER A 78 19.78 -3.01 2.99
N ALA A 79 19.17 -3.72 2.05
CA ALA A 79 19.64 -3.77 0.66
C ALA A 79 18.96 -2.70 -0.21
N ALA A 80 17.65 -2.48 0.00
CA ALA A 80 16.88 -1.44 -0.68
C ALA A 80 17.34 -0.04 -0.25
N VAL A 81 17.55 0.19 1.07
CA VAL A 81 18.07 1.45 1.60
C VAL A 81 19.51 1.73 1.12
N ARG A 82 20.30 0.69 0.84
CA ARG A 82 21.68 0.82 0.33
C ARG A 82 21.72 1.27 -1.13
N ALA A 83 20.82 0.73 -1.95
CA ALA A 83 20.69 1.12 -3.36
C ALA A 83 20.24 2.59 -3.49
N GLU A 84 19.37 3.05 -2.60
CA GLU A 84 18.92 4.45 -2.55
C GLU A 84 20.00 5.42 -2.01
N TYR A 85 20.98 4.91 -1.25
CA TYR A 85 22.11 5.72 -0.75
C TYR A 85 23.24 5.89 -1.77
N GLN A 86 23.45 4.93 -2.67
CA GLN A 86 24.58 4.94 -3.62
C GLN A 86 24.41 5.94 -4.78
N ASP A 87 23.18 6.37 -5.07
CA ASP A 87 22.87 7.30 -6.17
C ASP A 87 22.94 8.78 -5.75
N ARG A 88 22.96 9.06 -4.43
CA ARG A 88 23.00 10.44 -3.88
C ARG A 88 24.38 10.91 -3.42
N THR A 89 25.40 10.06 -3.49
CA THR A 89 26.78 10.38 -3.06
C THR A 89 27.77 10.53 -4.21
N HIS A 90 27.30 10.65 -5.45
CA HIS A 90 28.12 10.93 -6.63
C HIS A 90 27.71 12.26 -7.27
N THR A 91 28.01 13.36 -6.58
CA THR A 91 28.18 14.69 -7.19
C THR A 91 29.36 15.39 -6.55
#